data_AF-A0A481QS88-F1
#
_entry.id   AF-A0A481QS88-F1
#
_cell.length_a   1.000
_cell.length_b   1.000
_cell.length_c   1.000
_cell.angle_alpha   90.00
_cell.angle_beta   90.00
_cell.angle_gamma   90.00
#
_symmetry.space_group_name_H-M   'P 1'
#
loop_
_entity.id
_entity.type
_entity.pdbx_description
1 polymer ?
#
loop_
_entity_poly.entity_id
_entity_poly.type
_entity_poly.pdbx_seq_one_letter_code
_entity_poly.pdbx_strand_id
1 'polypeptide(L)'
;MRGAVFPWRDGNRFELLIDGPQFFPRMLEQIAGAQEQIELELYLVEAGACAETIVQALVLAAERGVRVRCLFDDYGSLAFTFNLRQRLTHAGVELRFYNRLNWRRWVGNFYRDHRKLLLVDQRLAVVGGTGVTDEFWTPGHDTSEWHEVMVEISGPLVIDWQLLFDRQWIANRYRRAWRPAAHFGLPRLPRVPDKGEGMGRVAYADARQHRDILQSLFRALNSGQKRIWMATPYFLPTWKIRRSLRKAAARGVDVRLLLTGPRTDHPSVRYAGHRYYPRLLKAGVQIFEYQPCFLHLKMVLVDDWVSIGSCNFDHWNLRFNLEANLEALDASLTAAVEASFVKDFGLSQLVSLEEWQRRPLWRRVKQRIWGWVDRVVVNILDRRG
;
A
#
# COMPACT_ATOMS: atom_id res chain seq x y z
N MET A 1 -12.66 -11.13 15.96
CA MET A 1 -11.29 -11.13 15.37
C MET A 1 -10.65 -12.47 15.71
N ARG A 2 -9.88 -13.06 14.80
CA ARG A 2 -9.12 -14.29 15.05
C ARG A 2 -7.62 -14.14 14.76
N GLY A 3 -7.15 -12.91 14.52
CA GLY A 3 -5.76 -12.60 14.19
C GLY A 3 -5.06 -11.80 15.28
N ALA A 4 -3.75 -11.98 15.35
CA ALA A 4 -2.80 -11.23 16.17
C ALA A 4 -2.83 -9.73 15.84
N VAL A 5 -2.73 -8.85 16.83
CA VAL A 5 -2.48 -7.42 16.58
C VAL A 5 -1.08 -7.07 17.09
N PHE A 6 -0.26 -6.42 16.27
CA PHE A 6 1.04 -5.93 16.72
C PHE A 6 0.86 -4.76 17.70
N PRO A 7 1.70 -4.66 18.76
CA PRO A 7 1.65 -3.55 19.70
C PRO A 7 2.24 -2.27 19.06
N TRP A 8 2.09 -1.15 19.76
CA TRP A 8 2.91 0.02 19.47
C TRP A 8 4.33 -0.19 20.01
N ARG A 9 5.32 0.27 19.25
CA ARG A 9 6.75 0.28 19.57
C ARG A 9 7.23 1.72 19.63
N ASP A 10 8.05 2.05 20.62
CA ASP A 10 8.77 3.32 20.72
C ASP A 10 10.17 3.22 20.12
N GLY A 11 10.92 4.32 20.10
CA GLY A 11 12.34 4.35 19.74
C GLY A 11 12.63 4.08 18.25
N ASN A 12 11.65 4.29 17.38
CA ASN A 12 11.84 4.11 15.93
C ASN A 12 12.25 5.43 15.26
N ARG A 13 12.96 5.31 14.14
CA ARG A 13 13.20 6.41 13.21
C ARG A 13 12.53 6.09 11.89
N PHE A 14 11.97 7.11 11.27
CA PHE A 14 11.25 7.02 10.01
C PHE A 14 11.79 8.05 9.03
N GLU A 15 11.99 7.63 7.79
CA GLU A 15 12.32 8.53 6.69
C GLU A 15 11.37 8.28 5.53
N LEU A 16 10.65 9.33 5.10
CA LEU A 16 9.75 9.28 3.95
C LEU A 16 10.57 9.44 2.67
N LEU A 17 10.45 8.47 1.77
CA LEU A 17 11.11 8.44 0.48
C LEU A 17 10.03 8.58 -0.62
N ILE A 18 10.20 9.56 -1.51
CA ILE A 18 9.22 9.92 -2.54
C ILE A 18 9.75 9.53 -3.91
N ASP A 19 8.98 8.72 -4.62
CA ASP A 19 9.24 8.21 -5.97
C ASP A 19 10.50 7.36 -6.12
N GLY A 20 10.51 6.57 -7.19
CA GLY A 20 11.56 5.59 -7.44
C GLY A 20 12.99 6.14 -7.45
N PRO A 21 13.25 7.31 -8.07
CA PRO A 21 14.57 7.93 -8.03
C PRO A 21 15.10 8.19 -6.61
N GLN A 22 14.23 8.37 -5.61
CA GLN A 22 14.67 8.51 -4.21
C GLN A 22 14.76 7.15 -3.51
N PHE A 23 13.74 6.29 -3.59
CA PHE A 23 13.72 5.08 -2.76
C PHE A 23 14.55 3.92 -3.31
N PHE A 24 14.72 3.76 -4.63
CA PHE A 24 15.51 2.64 -5.16
C PHE A 24 17.01 2.75 -4.86
N PRO A 25 17.66 3.92 -5.04
CA PRO A 25 19.07 4.05 -4.66
C PRO A 25 19.30 3.74 -3.17
N ARG A 26 18.39 4.21 -2.30
CA ARG A 26 18.41 3.90 -0.87
C ARG A 26 18.26 2.39 -0.62
N MET A 27 17.28 1.73 -1.23
CA MET A 27 17.10 0.28 -1.11
C MET A 27 18.34 -0.50 -1.58
N LEU A 28 18.95 -0.09 -2.70
CA LEU A 28 20.16 -0.72 -3.25
C LEU A 28 21.36 -0.55 -2.32
N GLU A 29 21.52 0.61 -1.70
CA GLU A 29 22.56 0.86 -0.69
C GLU A 29 22.40 -0.09 0.51
N GLN A 30 21.17 -0.26 1.01
CA GLN A 30 20.88 -1.18 2.11
C GLN A 30 21.16 -2.64 1.72
N ILE A 31 20.79 -3.05 0.50
CA ILE A 31 21.09 -4.40 -0.03
C ILE A 31 22.60 -4.63 -0.18
N ALA A 32 23.34 -3.61 -0.63
CA ALA A 32 24.79 -3.67 -0.76
C ALA A 32 25.49 -3.75 0.61
N GLY A 33 24.95 -3.06 1.61
CA GLY A 33 25.48 -3.04 2.98
C GLY A 33 25.11 -4.25 3.85
N ALA A 34 24.14 -5.06 3.44
CA ALA A 34 23.64 -6.21 4.19
C ALA A 34 24.76 -7.22 4.53
N GLN A 35 24.72 -7.74 5.76
CA GLN A 35 25.73 -8.66 6.31
C GLN A 35 25.17 -10.05 6.65
N GLU A 36 23.91 -10.15 7.06
CA GLU A 36 23.32 -11.38 7.59
C GLU A 36 22.17 -11.87 6.71
N GLN A 37 21.18 -11.01 6.44
CA GLN A 37 19.99 -11.40 5.71
C GLN A 37 19.30 -10.26 4.96
N ILE A 38 18.64 -10.63 3.87
CA ILE A 38 17.74 -9.78 3.10
C ILE A 38 16.44 -10.54 2.86
N GLU A 39 15.31 -9.91 3.17
CA GLU A 39 13.99 -10.39 2.77
C GLU A 39 13.31 -9.35 1.87
N LEU A 40 12.85 -9.78 0.70
CA LEU A 40 12.12 -8.93 -0.24
C LEU A 40 10.75 -9.54 -0.56
N GLU A 41 9.68 -8.81 -0.28
CA GLU A 41 8.29 -9.17 -0.55
C GLU A 41 7.66 -8.13 -1.48
N LEU A 42 7.14 -8.58 -2.63
CA LEU A 42 6.60 -7.69 -3.66
C LEU A 42 5.42 -8.33 -4.40
N TYR A 43 4.46 -7.49 -4.79
CA TYR A 43 3.36 -7.89 -5.68
C TYR A 43 3.81 -7.86 -7.15
N LEU A 44 4.24 -6.68 -7.62
CA LEU A 44 4.51 -6.39 -9.02
C LEU A 44 6.03 -6.45 -9.25
N VAL A 45 6.45 -7.43 -10.04
CA VAL A 45 7.85 -7.60 -10.46
C VAL A 45 7.85 -7.97 -11.93
N GLU A 46 8.44 -7.12 -12.76
CA GLU A 46 8.46 -7.28 -14.21
C GLU A 46 9.88 -7.14 -14.73
N ALA A 47 10.23 -7.85 -15.81
CA ALA A 47 11.55 -7.67 -16.42
C ALA A 47 11.67 -6.26 -17.01
N GLY A 48 12.83 -5.65 -16.80
CA GLY A 48 13.13 -4.26 -17.14
C GLY A 48 14.44 -3.84 -16.49
N ALA A 49 14.89 -2.62 -16.76
CA ALA A 49 16.15 -2.10 -16.21
C ALA A 49 16.13 -2.04 -14.66
N CYS A 50 14.97 -1.75 -14.08
CA CYS A 50 14.73 -1.79 -12.64
C CYS A 50 15.01 -3.18 -12.06
N ALA A 51 14.37 -4.21 -12.63
CA ALA A 51 14.53 -5.60 -12.18
C ALA A 51 15.94 -6.12 -12.38
N GLU A 52 16.59 -5.77 -13.50
CA GLU A 52 17.99 -6.12 -13.76
C GLU A 52 18.92 -5.63 -12.64
N THR A 53 18.72 -4.38 -12.22
CA THR A 53 19.53 -3.75 -11.17
C THR A 53 19.29 -4.37 -9.79
N ILE A 54 18.02 -4.58 -9.43
CA ILE A 54 17.65 -5.22 -8.16
C ILE A 54 18.13 -6.66 -8.10
N VAL A 55 17.93 -7.44 -9.18
CA VAL A 55 18.41 -8.83 -9.26
C VAL A 55 19.93 -8.88 -9.13
N GLN A 56 20.66 -7.99 -9.80
CA GLN A 56 22.12 -7.95 -9.68
C GLN A 56 22.57 -7.67 -8.25
N ALA A 57 21.94 -6.72 -7.56
CA ALA A 57 22.27 -6.41 -6.16
C ALA A 57 22.01 -7.58 -5.21
N LEU A 58 20.89 -8.29 -5.39
CA LEU A 58 20.54 -9.47 -4.60
C LEU A 58 21.47 -10.66 -4.88
N VAL A 59 21.85 -10.87 -6.15
CA VAL A 59 22.84 -11.89 -6.54
C VAL A 59 24.18 -11.61 -5.86
N LEU A 60 24.69 -10.37 -5.95
CA LEU A 60 25.93 -9.99 -5.31
C LEU A 60 25.87 -10.14 -3.78
N ALA A 61 24.72 -9.89 -3.15
CA ALA A 61 24.54 -10.13 -1.72
C ALA A 61 24.62 -11.63 -1.37
N ALA A 62 23.93 -12.47 -2.14
CA ALA A 62 23.95 -13.91 -1.94
C ALA A 62 25.35 -14.51 -2.17
N GLU A 63 26.09 -14.03 -3.16
CA GLU A 63 27.49 -14.44 -3.44
C GLU A 63 28.46 -14.05 -2.31
N ARG A 64 28.17 -12.98 -1.56
CA ARG A 64 28.91 -12.62 -0.33
C ARG A 64 28.56 -13.51 0.86
N GLY A 65 27.59 -14.41 0.73
CA GLY A 65 27.10 -15.29 1.80
C GLY A 65 25.92 -14.73 2.60
N VAL A 66 25.35 -13.60 2.22
CA VAL A 66 24.14 -13.04 2.86
C VAL A 66 22.95 -13.94 2.53
N ARG A 67 22.11 -14.28 3.51
CA ARG A 67 20.91 -15.06 3.26
C ARG A 67 19.84 -14.19 2.59
N VAL A 68 19.49 -14.50 1.35
CA VAL A 68 18.48 -13.73 0.60
C VAL A 68 17.20 -14.55 0.39
N ARG A 69 16.05 -13.99 0.78
CA ARG A 69 14.72 -14.58 0.57
C ARG A 69 13.81 -13.62 -0.20
N CYS A 70 13.29 -14.07 -1.33
CA CYS A 70 12.35 -13.31 -2.15
C CYS A 70 10.98 -13.99 -2.18
N LEU A 71 9.93 -13.27 -1.78
CA LEU A 71 8.53 -13.68 -1.87
C LEU A 71 7.77 -12.77 -2.84
N PHE A 72 7.51 -13.26 -4.05
CA PHE A 72 6.82 -12.50 -5.07
C PHE A 72 5.42 -13.03 -5.33
N ASP A 73 4.43 -12.17 -5.59
CA ASP A 73 3.11 -12.66 -6.00
C ASP A 73 3.16 -13.34 -7.38
N ASP A 74 2.58 -14.54 -7.50
CA ASP A 74 2.65 -15.30 -8.77
C ASP A 74 1.91 -14.63 -9.93
N TYR A 75 0.83 -13.88 -9.66
CA TYR A 75 0.09 -13.14 -10.69
C TYR A 75 0.81 -11.84 -11.04
N GLY A 76 1.20 -11.05 -10.03
CA GLY A 76 1.91 -9.79 -10.25
C GLY A 76 3.34 -9.96 -10.79
N SER A 77 3.87 -11.19 -10.83
CA SER A 77 5.21 -11.50 -11.36
C SER A 77 5.19 -12.37 -12.61
N LEU A 78 4.09 -12.37 -13.37
CA LEU A 78 4.02 -13.11 -14.64
C LEU A 78 5.05 -12.62 -15.68
N ALA A 79 5.34 -11.32 -15.70
CA ALA A 79 6.34 -10.71 -16.59
C ALA A 79 7.78 -10.76 -16.04
N PHE A 80 8.00 -11.31 -14.84
CA PHE A 80 9.35 -11.57 -14.33
C PHE A 80 9.95 -12.77 -15.07
N THR A 81 10.94 -12.54 -15.94
CA THR A 81 11.41 -13.55 -16.90
C THR A 81 12.09 -14.74 -16.25
N PHE A 82 12.11 -15.87 -16.96
CA PHE A 82 12.79 -17.08 -16.51
C PHE A 82 14.29 -16.86 -16.26
N ASN A 83 14.96 -16.05 -17.10
CA ASN A 83 16.39 -15.75 -16.93
C ASN A 83 16.68 -15.04 -15.60
N LEU A 84 15.91 -14.00 -15.26
CA LEU A 84 16.06 -13.29 -13.99
C LEU A 84 15.83 -14.21 -12.79
N ARG A 85 14.80 -15.07 -12.85
CA ARG A 85 14.53 -16.09 -11.83
C ARG A 85 15.73 -17.04 -11.67
N GLN A 86 16.27 -17.52 -12.79
CA GLN A 86 17.42 -18.41 -12.78
C GLN A 86 18.64 -17.77 -12.14
N ARG A 87 18.96 -16.52 -12.47
CA ARG A 87 20.10 -15.79 -11.88
C ARG A 87 20.00 -15.75 -10.35
N LEU A 88 18.83 -15.37 -9.82
CA LEU A 88 18.58 -15.39 -8.37
C LEU A 88 18.82 -16.79 -7.79
N THR A 89 18.18 -17.82 -8.36
CA THR A 89 18.28 -19.18 -7.80
C THR A 89 19.68 -19.79 -7.90
N HIS A 90 20.43 -19.51 -8.97
CA HIS A 90 21.81 -20.00 -9.12
C HIS A 90 22.76 -19.33 -8.13
N ALA A 91 22.52 -18.06 -7.79
CA ALA A 91 23.28 -17.36 -6.75
C ALA A 91 22.94 -17.80 -5.32
N GLY A 92 21.97 -18.71 -5.13
CA GLY A 92 21.55 -19.20 -3.82
C GLY A 92 20.41 -18.42 -3.17
N VAL A 93 19.75 -17.50 -3.89
CA VAL A 93 18.57 -16.79 -3.38
C VAL A 93 17.39 -17.75 -3.24
N GLU A 94 16.77 -17.78 -2.04
CA GLU A 94 15.52 -18.51 -1.84
C GLU A 94 14.37 -17.72 -2.51
N LEU A 95 13.98 -18.10 -3.73
CA LEU A 95 12.86 -17.48 -4.44
C LEU A 95 11.56 -18.29 -4.30
N ARG A 96 10.48 -17.64 -3.85
CA ARG A 96 9.13 -18.23 -3.77
C ARG A 96 8.09 -17.33 -4.43
N PHE A 97 7.08 -17.98 -5.02
CA PHE A 97 5.91 -17.31 -5.56
C PHE A 97 4.70 -17.53 -4.64
N TYR A 98 4.02 -16.46 -4.26
CA TYR A 98 2.83 -16.50 -3.42
C TYR A 98 1.60 -16.94 -4.22
N ASN A 99 0.85 -17.87 -3.62
CA ASN A 99 -0.43 -18.40 -4.12
C ASN A 99 -0.43 -18.67 -5.63
N ARG A 100 0.39 -19.63 -6.06
CA ARG A 100 0.56 -19.97 -7.48
C ARG A 100 -0.77 -20.15 -8.21
N LEU A 101 -0.89 -19.52 -9.37
CA LEU A 101 -2.08 -19.56 -10.20
C LEU A 101 -2.42 -21.01 -10.57
N ASN A 102 -3.70 -21.35 -10.41
CA ASN A 102 -4.17 -22.69 -10.69
C ASN A 102 -5.54 -22.60 -11.37
N TRP A 103 -5.63 -23.10 -12.60
CA TRP A 103 -6.86 -23.10 -13.39
C TRP A 103 -8.02 -23.83 -12.71
N ARG A 104 -7.74 -24.80 -11.82
CA ARG A 104 -8.77 -25.51 -11.02
C ARG A 104 -9.29 -24.68 -9.84
N ARG A 105 -8.61 -23.59 -9.46
CA ARG A 105 -8.90 -22.79 -8.26
C ARG A 105 -9.51 -21.44 -8.62
N TRP A 106 -10.75 -21.43 -9.09
CA TRP A 106 -11.53 -20.23 -9.44
C TRP A 106 -11.36 -19.08 -8.44
N VAL A 107 -12.05 -19.11 -7.30
CA VAL A 107 -12.01 -18.01 -6.31
C VAL A 107 -10.68 -17.95 -5.57
N GLY A 108 -9.97 -19.07 -5.48
CA GLY A 108 -8.67 -19.15 -4.80
C GLY A 108 -7.60 -18.28 -5.46
N ASN A 109 -7.68 -18.06 -6.78
CA ASN A 109 -6.74 -17.21 -7.49
C ASN A 109 -6.87 -15.73 -7.13
N PHE A 110 -8.00 -15.26 -6.59
CA PHE A 110 -8.14 -13.85 -6.22
C PHE A 110 -7.33 -13.44 -4.99
N TYR A 111 -6.89 -14.38 -4.15
CA TYR A 111 -6.07 -14.05 -3.00
C TYR A 111 -4.64 -13.73 -3.43
N ARG A 112 -4.23 -12.47 -3.33
CA ARG A 112 -2.92 -11.99 -3.76
C ARG A 112 -2.14 -11.36 -2.60
N ASP A 113 -0.81 -11.38 -2.68
CA ASP A 113 0.03 -10.64 -1.74
C ASP A 113 0.31 -9.25 -2.29
N HIS A 114 -0.28 -8.23 -1.66
CA HIS A 114 -0.09 -6.85 -2.07
C HIS A 114 0.93 -6.10 -1.19
N ARG A 115 1.63 -6.77 -0.27
CA ARG A 115 2.65 -6.14 0.58
C ARG A 115 3.93 -5.85 -0.20
N LYS A 116 4.61 -4.78 0.22
CA LYS A 116 5.88 -4.28 -0.32
C LYS A 116 6.80 -4.06 0.85
N LEU A 117 7.76 -4.94 1.00
CA LEU A 117 8.62 -4.98 2.17
C LEU A 117 10.02 -5.40 1.76
N LEU A 118 11.00 -4.57 2.09
CA LEU A 118 12.41 -4.95 2.15
C LEU A 118 12.80 -4.98 3.63
N LEU A 119 13.42 -6.06 4.08
CA LEU A 119 14.07 -6.16 5.39
C LEU A 119 15.55 -6.43 5.18
N VAL A 120 16.39 -5.78 5.99
CA VAL A 120 17.84 -5.96 5.98
C VAL A 120 18.32 -6.15 7.41
N ASP A 121 19.01 -7.28 7.65
CA ASP A 121 19.71 -7.64 8.89
C ASP A 121 18.85 -7.50 10.17
N GLN A 122 17.52 -7.63 10.05
CA GLN A 122 16.56 -7.39 11.15
C GLN A 122 16.67 -6.00 11.81
N ARG A 123 17.35 -5.06 11.15
CA ARG A 123 17.66 -3.71 11.68
C ARG A 123 16.97 -2.61 10.89
N LEU A 124 16.65 -2.87 9.64
CA LEU A 124 16.03 -1.92 8.74
C LEU A 124 14.87 -2.56 7.98
N ALA A 125 13.79 -1.79 7.82
CA ALA A 125 12.66 -2.13 6.97
C ALA A 125 12.37 -0.99 6.00
N VAL A 126 12.04 -1.28 4.75
CA VAL A 126 11.50 -0.31 3.79
C VAL A 126 10.13 -0.78 3.35
N VAL A 127 9.10 0.04 3.59
CA VAL A 127 7.68 -0.33 3.36
C VAL A 127 6.94 0.73 2.58
N GLY A 128 5.94 0.34 1.77
CA GLY A 128 5.15 1.30 1.01
C GLY A 128 4.32 0.65 -0.09
N GLY A 129 4.30 1.27 -1.27
CA GLY A 129 3.44 0.83 -2.39
C GLY A 129 4.15 0.43 -3.68
N THR A 130 5.49 0.45 -3.72
CA THR A 130 6.30 0.25 -4.94
C THR A 130 6.14 -1.13 -5.63
N GLY A 131 6.49 -1.18 -6.91
CA GLY A 131 6.75 -2.41 -7.66
C GLY A 131 8.17 -2.35 -8.23
N VAL A 132 8.71 -3.48 -8.68
CA VAL A 132 9.98 -3.52 -9.43
C VAL A 132 9.63 -3.56 -10.90
N THR A 133 9.41 -2.37 -11.46
CA THR A 133 9.12 -2.12 -12.89
C THR A 133 9.74 -0.79 -13.32
N ASP A 134 9.87 -0.59 -14.63
CA ASP A 134 10.53 0.61 -15.19
C ASP A 134 9.65 1.87 -15.06
N GLU A 135 8.33 1.71 -14.88
CA GLU A 135 7.41 2.82 -14.60
C GLU A 135 7.61 3.44 -13.21
N PHE A 136 8.06 2.64 -12.23
CA PHE A 136 8.47 3.17 -10.93
C PHE A 136 9.87 3.78 -11.00
N TRP A 137 10.78 3.18 -11.76
CA TRP A 137 12.16 3.67 -11.85
C TRP A 137 12.93 3.07 -13.01
N THR A 138 13.59 3.92 -13.78
CA THR A 138 14.65 3.50 -14.69
C THR A 138 16.00 3.95 -14.10
N PRO A 139 16.96 3.05 -13.85
CA PRO A 139 18.28 3.41 -13.31
C PRO A 139 18.96 4.52 -14.11
N GLY A 140 19.45 5.54 -13.40
CA GLY A 140 20.09 6.72 -13.99
C GLY A 140 19.12 7.82 -14.46
N HIS A 141 17.81 7.66 -14.25
CA HIS A 141 16.82 8.69 -14.53
C HIS A 141 16.22 9.27 -13.22
N ASP A 142 16.04 10.59 -13.19
CA ASP A 142 15.50 11.33 -12.04
C ASP A 142 13.96 11.51 -12.10
N THR A 143 13.28 10.75 -12.95
CA THR A 143 11.83 10.84 -13.17
C THR A 143 11.16 9.49 -12.94
N SER A 144 9.91 9.51 -12.45
CA SER A 144 9.04 8.35 -12.30
C SER A 144 7.71 8.56 -13.01
N GLU A 145 7.18 7.52 -13.64
CA GLU A 145 5.83 7.54 -14.23
C GLU A 145 4.74 7.27 -13.17
N TRP A 146 5.13 6.64 -12.06
CA TRP A 146 4.26 6.34 -10.92
C TRP A 146 4.70 7.17 -9.72
N HIS A 147 3.78 8.00 -9.21
CA HIS A 147 4.00 8.76 -8.00
C HIS A 147 3.66 7.89 -6.77
N GLU A 148 4.68 7.55 -5.98
CA GLU A 148 4.57 6.61 -4.86
C GLU A 148 5.49 6.99 -3.69
N VAL A 149 5.17 6.52 -2.49
CA VAL A 149 6.02 6.66 -1.31
C VAL A 149 6.45 5.31 -0.74
N MET A 150 7.66 5.32 -0.20
CA MET A 150 8.19 4.30 0.69
C MET A 150 8.62 4.96 2.00
N VAL A 151 8.71 4.18 3.08
CA VAL A 151 9.22 4.62 4.37
C VAL A 151 10.36 3.70 4.78
N GLU A 152 11.54 4.26 4.98
CA GLU A 152 12.66 3.58 5.63
C GLU A 152 12.46 3.66 7.15
N ILE A 153 12.62 2.53 7.82
CA ILE A 153 12.34 2.34 9.24
C ILE A 153 13.55 1.68 9.89
N SER A 154 14.02 2.27 10.98
CA SER A 154 14.96 1.62 11.90
C SER A 154 14.44 1.67 13.34
N GLY A 155 14.78 0.67 14.14
CA GLY A 155 14.35 0.55 15.53
C GLY A 155 13.49 -0.69 15.82
N PRO A 156 12.89 -0.78 17.02
CA PRO A 156 12.22 -2.00 17.50
C PRO A 156 11.07 -2.50 16.61
N LEU A 157 10.44 -1.62 15.82
CA LEU A 157 9.35 -1.97 14.92
C LEU A 157 9.76 -2.93 13.79
N VAL A 158 11.04 -2.97 13.42
CA VAL A 158 11.54 -3.85 12.35
C VAL A 158 11.28 -5.32 12.65
N ILE A 159 11.31 -5.72 13.93
CA ILE A 159 11.01 -7.10 14.35
C ILE A 159 9.55 -7.48 14.09
N ASP A 160 8.60 -6.53 14.23
CA ASP A 160 7.20 -6.81 13.95
C ASP A 160 6.98 -7.03 12.44
N TRP A 161 7.71 -6.29 11.59
CA TRP A 161 7.74 -6.53 10.13
C TRP A 161 8.38 -7.87 9.78
N GLN A 162 9.49 -8.22 10.44
CA GLN A 162 10.16 -9.51 10.28
C GLN A 162 9.21 -10.68 10.59
N LEU A 163 8.50 -10.61 11.72
CA LEU A 163 7.51 -11.61 12.11
C LEU A 163 6.37 -11.72 11.08
N LEU A 164 5.92 -10.60 10.52
CA LEU A 164 4.88 -10.58 9.50
C LEU A 164 5.35 -11.23 8.20
N PHE A 165 6.60 -11.01 7.78
CA PHE A 165 7.21 -11.69 6.63
C PHE A 165 7.36 -13.19 6.89
N ASP A 166 7.99 -13.59 8.00
CA ASP A 166 8.28 -14.99 8.32
C ASP A 166 7.03 -15.84 8.42
N ARG A 167 5.96 -15.27 9.00
CA ARG A 167 4.65 -15.90 9.05
C ARG A 167 4.16 -16.23 7.64
N GLN A 168 4.22 -15.30 6.70
CA GLN A 168 3.77 -15.55 5.34
C GLN A 168 4.71 -16.49 4.58
N TRP A 169 6.01 -16.32 4.78
CA TRP A 169 7.05 -17.18 4.20
C TRP A 169 6.80 -18.66 4.50
N ILE A 170 6.49 -18.97 5.77
CA ILE A 170 6.16 -20.32 6.24
C ILE A 170 4.80 -20.76 5.67
N ALA A 171 3.78 -19.90 5.76
CA ALA A 171 2.44 -20.21 5.28
C ALA A 171 2.39 -20.49 3.77
N ASN A 172 3.28 -19.90 2.98
CA ASN A 172 3.34 -20.08 1.53
C ASN A 172 3.70 -21.51 1.11
N ARG A 173 4.23 -22.35 2.02
CA ARG A 173 4.46 -23.78 1.75
C ARG A 173 3.16 -24.59 1.66
N TYR A 174 2.03 -24.04 2.13
CA TYR A 174 0.76 -24.75 2.24
C TYR A 174 -0.24 -24.30 1.17
N ARG A 175 -1.22 -25.18 0.87
CA ARG A 175 -2.25 -24.92 -0.15
C ARG A 175 -3.13 -23.69 0.14
N ARG A 176 -3.15 -23.20 1.39
CA ARG A 176 -3.96 -22.06 1.87
C ARG A 176 -3.05 -20.95 2.40
N ALA A 177 -2.09 -20.51 1.58
CA ALA A 177 -1.15 -19.45 1.93
C ALA A 177 -1.83 -18.16 2.42
N TRP A 178 -3.04 -17.86 1.95
CA TRP A 178 -3.89 -16.72 2.36
C TRP A 178 -4.61 -16.92 3.71
N ARG A 179 -4.33 -18.01 4.43
CA ARG A 179 -4.87 -18.31 5.76
C ARG A 179 -3.77 -18.67 6.76
N PRO A 180 -2.75 -17.82 6.93
CA PRO A 180 -1.67 -18.12 7.86
C PRO A 180 -2.22 -18.24 9.29
N ALA A 181 -1.78 -19.26 10.03
CA ALA A 181 -2.09 -19.38 11.45
C ALA A 181 -1.61 -18.13 12.22
N ALA A 182 -2.29 -17.79 13.30
CA ALA A 182 -1.94 -16.67 14.17
C ALA A 182 -1.79 -17.19 15.60
N HIS A 183 -0.58 -17.11 16.13
CA HIS A 183 -0.24 -17.53 17.51
C HIS A 183 0.50 -16.44 18.30
N PHE A 184 0.55 -15.21 17.79
CA PHE A 184 1.29 -14.09 18.39
C PHE A 184 0.38 -12.87 18.59
N GLY A 185 0.92 -11.78 19.16
CA GLY A 185 0.26 -10.47 19.24
C GLY A 185 -0.91 -10.34 20.22
N LEU A 186 -1.51 -9.16 20.24
CA LEU A 186 -2.61 -8.78 21.11
C LEU A 186 -3.97 -9.27 20.57
N PRO A 187 -4.96 -9.56 21.45
CA PRO A 187 -6.28 -10.02 21.03
C PRO A 187 -7.18 -8.91 20.47
N ARG A 188 -6.81 -7.64 20.71
CA ARG A 188 -7.57 -6.43 20.33
C ARG A 188 -6.61 -5.32 19.95
N LEU A 189 -7.13 -4.37 19.17
CA LEU A 189 -6.41 -3.13 18.86
C LEU A 189 -5.96 -2.42 20.14
N PRO A 190 -4.66 -2.11 20.30
CA PRO A 190 -4.19 -1.32 21.42
C PRO A 190 -4.73 0.11 21.34
N ARG A 191 -4.80 0.79 22.49
CA ARG A 191 -5.06 2.23 22.53
C ARG A 191 -3.97 2.95 21.73
N VAL A 192 -4.37 3.99 20.99
CA VAL A 192 -3.40 4.88 20.33
C VAL A 192 -2.70 5.68 21.43
N PRO A 193 -1.36 5.71 21.49
CA PRO A 193 -0.62 6.52 22.44
C PRO A 193 -1.06 7.99 22.33
N ASP A 194 -1.15 8.69 23.47
CA ASP A 194 -1.63 10.08 23.47
C ASP A 194 -0.64 11.01 22.75
N LYS A 195 0.67 10.77 22.92
CA LYS A 195 1.80 11.34 22.18
C LYS A 195 3.00 10.40 22.28
N GLY A 196 3.91 10.46 21.32
CA GLY A 196 5.23 9.84 21.45
C GLY A 196 6.02 10.03 20.16
N GLU A 197 7.26 10.48 20.28
CA GLU A 197 8.20 10.56 19.17
C GLU A 197 8.70 9.15 18.82
N GLY A 198 8.83 8.82 17.54
CA GLY A 198 9.25 7.49 17.11
C GLY A 198 8.28 6.35 17.45
N MET A 199 6.99 6.64 17.69
CA MET A 199 6.00 5.60 17.95
C MET A 199 5.50 5.00 16.64
N GLY A 200 5.61 3.69 16.49
CA GLY A 200 5.16 2.98 15.30
C GLY A 200 4.48 1.65 15.59
N ARG A 201 3.68 1.17 14.64
CA ARG A 201 3.01 -0.13 14.70
C ARG A 201 2.76 -0.68 13.30
N VAL A 202 2.88 -2.00 13.16
CA VAL A 202 2.44 -2.72 11.97
C VAL A 202 0.93 -2.95 12.06
N ALA A 203 0.20 -2.43 11.07
CA ALA A 203 -1.20 -2.77 10.86
C ALA A 203 -1.31 -3.59 9.58
N TYR A 204 -2.07 -4.67 9.60
CA TYR A 204 -2.15 -5.58 8.45
C TYR A 204 -3.55 -6.11 8.17
N ALA A 205 -3.75 -6.57 6.94
CA ALA A 205 -4.95 -7.28 6.53
C ALA A 205 -4.57 -8.66 5.98
N ASP A 206 -5.22 -9.71 6.47
CA ASP A 206 -5.12 -11.08 5.94
C ASP A 206 -6.44 -11.44 5.26
N ALA A 207 -6.74 -10.77 4.15
CA ALA A 207 -8.01 -10.92 3.44
C ALA A 207 -9.22 -10.76 4.41
N ARG A 208 -10.08 -11.77 4.49
CA ARG A 208 -11.25 -11.75 5.41
C ARG A 208 -10.91 -12.04 6.88
N GLN A 209 -9.71 -12.49 7.21
CA GLN A 209 -9.41 -13.04 8.55
C GLN A 209 -8.98 -11.99 9.55
N HIS A 210 -8.24 -11.00 9.08
CA HIS A 210 -7.70 -9.91 9.88
C HIS A 210 -7.79 -8.61 9.10
N ARG A 211 -8.18 -7.53 9.77
CA ARG A 211 -8.45 -6.21 9.17
C ARG A 211 -8.27 -5.09 10.19
N ASP A 212 -7.15 -5.10 10.90
CA ASP A 212 -6.90 -4.06 11.91
C ASP A 212 -6.56 -2.71 11.27
N ILE A 213 -5.92 -2.67 10.10
CA ILE A 213 -5.71 -1.45 9.28
C ILE A 213 -7.01 -0.65 9.15
N LEU A 214 -8.10 -1.30 8.75
CA LEU A 214 -9.39 -0.61 8.57
C LEU A 214 -9.98 -0.11 9.87
N GLN A 215 -9.85 -0.89 10.94
CA GLN A 215 -10.38 -0.53 12.24
C GLN A 215 -9.63 0.68 12.79
N SER A 216 -8.30 0.72 12.64
CA SER A 216 -7.50 1.91 12.94
C SER A 216 -7.88 3.10 12.10
N LEU A 217 -8.02 2.94 10.78
CA LEU A 217 -8.47 4.03 9.91
C LEU A 217 -9.85 4.55 10.35
N PHE A 218 -10.80 3.66 10.61
CA PHE A 218 -12.12 4.08 11.12
C PHE A 218 -12.03 4.84 12.43
N ARG A 219 -11.20 4.38 13.35
CA ARG A 219 -10.96 5.04 14.63
C ARG A 219 -10.40 6.45 14.39
N ALA A 220 -9.33 6.57 13.60
CA ALA A 220 -8.68 7.84 13.28
C ALA A 220 -9.66 8.81 12.59
N LEU A 221 -10.36 8.40 11.53
CA LEU A 221 -11.31 9.26 10.82
C LEU A 221 -12.47 9.78 11.72
N ASN A 222 -12.86 8.99 12.73
CA ASN A 222 -13.92 9.38 13.65
C ASN A 222 -13.40 10.25 14.81
N SER A 223 -12.15 10.10 15.22
CA SER A 223 -11.54 10.87 16.31
C SER A 223 -10.83 12.15 15.86
N GLY A 224 -10.49 12.27 14.57
CA GLY A 224 -9.77 13.42 14.03
C GLY A 224 -10.51 14.75 14.25
N GLN A 225 -9.74 15.78 14.62
CA GLN A 225 -10.24 17.08 15.08
C GLN A 225 -9.81 18.26 14.19
N LYS A 226 -8.60 18.24 13.62
CA LYS A 226 -8.06 19.36 12.84
C LYS A 226 -8.08 19.05 11.35
N ARG A 227 -7.48 17.93 10.95
CA ARG A 227 -7.30 17.56 9.54
C ARG A 227 -7.41 16.07 9.28
N ILE A 228 -7.93 15.73 8.10
CA ILE A 228 -7.96 14.38 7.55
C ILE A 228 -7.59 14.47 6.07
N TRP A 229 -6.37 14.10 5.73
CA TRP A 229 -5.90 14.03 4.35
C TRP A 229 -5.65 12.58 3.96
N MET A 230 -6.12 12.17 2.78
CA MET A 230 -6.04 10.78 2.33
C MET A 230 -5.72 10.71 0.85
N ALA A 231 -4.68 9.95 0.51
CA ALA A 231 -4.32 9.58 -0.84
C ALA A 231 -4.67 8.10 -1.10
N THR A 232 -5.22 7.81 -2.28
CA THR A 232 -5.42 6.45 -2.76
C THR A 232 -5.53 6.41 -4.28
N PRO A 233 -4.92 5.41 -4.97
CA PRO A 233 -5.05 5.28 -6.41
C PRO A 233 -6.47 4.93 -6.86
N TYR A 234 -7.19 4.17 -6.03
CA TYR A 234 -8.45 3.55 -6.39
C TYR A 234 -9.53 3.93 -5.39
N PHE A 235 -10.20 5.05 -5.63
CA PHE A 235 -11.21 5.56 -4.72
C PHE A 235 -12.55 4.81 -4.81
N LEU A 236 -12.57 3.59 -4.26
CA LEU A 236 -13.77 2.79 -4.04
C LEU A 236 -13.98 2.50 -2.54
N PRO A 237 -14.12 3.55 -1.70
CA PRO A 237 -14.20 3.40 -0.25
C PRO A 237 -15.48 2.67 0.17
N THR A 238 -15.46 2.00 1.32
CA THR A 238 -16.67 1.41 1.91
C THR A 238 -17.68 2.48 2.36
N TRP A 239 -18.94 2.10 2.60
CA TRP A 239 -19.95 3.04 3.11
C TRP A 239 -19.54 3.69 4.44
N LYS A 240 -18.91 2.91 5.33
CA LYS A 240 -18.42 3.41 6.62
C LYS A 240 -17.39 4.51 6.42
N ILE A 241 -16.43 4.34 5.51
CA ILE A 241 -15.36 5.33 5.25
C ILE A 241 -15.99 6.61 4.71
N ARG A 242 -16.85 6.50 3.70
CA ARG A 242 -17.58 7.65 3.14
C ARG A 242 -18.39 8.39 4.19
N ARG A 243 -19.04 7.66 5.11
CA ARG A 243 -19.83 8.28 6.19
C ARG A 243 -18.93 9.01 7.17
N SER A 244 -17.79 8.43 7.56
CA SER A 244 -16.83 9.07 8.47
C SER A 244 -16.24 10.34 7.87
N LEU A 245 -15.79 10.31 6.61
CA LEU A 245 -15.28 11.50 5.91
C LEU A 245 -16.32 12.64 5.86
N ARG A 246 -17.56 12.32 5.47
CA ARG A 246 -18.66 13.32 5.45
C ARG A 246 -18.97 13.88 6.84
N LYS A 247 -18.97 13.02 7.86
CA LYS A 247 -19.21 13.45 9.25
C LYS A 247 -18.08 14.34 9.76
N ALA A 248 -16.83 14.06 9.40
CA ALA A 248 -15.70 14.87 9.80
C ALA A 248 -15.75 16.26 9.15
N ALA A 249 -15.99 16.33 7.84
CA ALA A 249 -16.17 17.60 7.14
C ALA A 249 -17.35 18.41 7.71
N ALA A 250 -18.48 17.75 8.02
CA ALA A 250 -19.61 18.40 8.67
C ALA A 250 -19.35 18.91 10.11
N ARG A 251 -18.29 18.41 10.78
CA ARG A 251 -17.81 18.94 12.07
C ARG A 251 -16.86 20.14 11.89
N GLY A 252 -16.51 20.53 10.67
CA GLY A 252 -15.53 21.58 10.38
C GLY A 252 -14.08 21.12 10.31
N VAL A 253 -13.82 19.79 10.31
CA VAL A 253 -12.48 19.25 10.09
C VAL A 253 -12.05 19.51 8.64
N ASP A 254 -10.79 19.87 8.40
CA ASP A 254 -10.25 20.01 7.04
C ASP A 254 -10.07 18.63 6.41
N VAL A 255 -10.99 18.23 5.52
CA VAL A 255 -10.98 16.92 4.86
C VAL A 255 -10.60 17.06 3.40
N ARG A 256 -9.44 16.51 3.03
CA ARG A 256 -8.91 16.54 1.65
C ARG A 256 -8.62 15.14 1.14
N LEU A 257 -9.02 14.87 -0.10
CA LEU A 257 -8.73 13.63 -0.80
C LEU A 257 -7.78 13.94 -1.96
N LEU A 258 -6.64 13.26 -2.02
CA LEU A 258 -5.74 13.26 -3.17
C LEU A 258 -5.96 11.97 -3.96
N LEU A 259 -6.56 12.09 -5.14
CA LEU A 259 -7.02 10.96 -5.94
C LEU A 259 -6.36 10.95 -7.31
N THR A 260 -6.34 9.80 -7.96
CA THR A 260 -5.77 9.66 -9.30
C THR A 260 -6.55 10.48 -10.34
N GLY A 261 -5.82 11.29 -11.10
CA GLY A 261 -6.34 12.02 -12.25
C GLY A 261 -6.41 11.18 -13.53
N PRO A 262 -6.40 11.82 -14.70
CA PRO A 262 -6.59 11.13 -15.98
C PRO A 262 -5.51 10.09 -16.33
N ARG A 263 -4.29 10.25 -15.79
CA ARG A 263 -3.18 9.30 -15.97
C ARG A 263 -3.34 8.16 -14.95
N THR A 264 -3.78 6.99 -15.42
CA THR A 264 -4.03 5.81 -14.59
C THR A 264 -3.97 4.54 -15.43
N ASP A 265 -3.48 3.46 -14.82
CA ASP A 265 -3.52 2.09 -15.32
C ASP A 265 -4.95 1.51 -15.37
N HIS A 266 -5.87 2.03 -14.56
CA HIS A 266 -7.25 1.56 -14.44
C HIS A 266 -8.30 2.68 -14.61
N PRO A 267 -8.51 3.18 -15.84
CA PRO A 267 -9.49 4.24 -16.11
C PRO A 267 -10.92 3.91 -15.66
N SER A 268 -11.33 2.65 -15.77
CA SER A 268 -12.65 2.16 -15.36
C SER A 268 -12.88 2.32 -13.85
N VAL A 269 -11.87 2.00 -13.03
CA VAL A 269 -11.91 2.11 -11.56
C VAL A 269 -12.03 3.58 -11.16
N ARG A 270 -11.27 4.47 -11.80
CA ARG A 270 -11.40 5.92 -11.63
C ARG A 270 -12.84 6.39 -11.91
N TYR A 271 -13.42 5.99 -13.04
CA TYR A 271 -14.81 6.35 -13.38
C TYR A 271 -15.85 5.76 -12.42
N ALA A 272 -15.59 4.59 -11.83
CA ALA A 272 -16.46 4.03 -10.80
C ALA A 272 -16.38 4.84 -9.49
N GLY A 273 -15.19 5.29 -9.07
CA GLY A 273 -14.98 6.10 -7.87
C GLY A 273 -15.67 7.47 -7.91
N HIS A 274 -15.67 8.09 -9.09
CA HIS A 274 -16.37 9.34 -9.39
C HIS A 274 -17.84 9.39 -8.92
N ARG A 275 -18.54 8.24 -8.86
CA ARG A 275 -19.93 8.18 -8.38
C ARG A 275 -20.11 8.67 -6.94
N TYR A 276 -19.03 8.69 -6.15
CA TYR A 276 -19.04 9.10 -4.75
C TYR A 276 -18.80 10.60 -4.54
N TYR A 277 -18.19 11.29 -5.51
CA TYR A 277 -17.77 12.69 -5.38
C TYR A 277 -18.92 13.64 -5.00
N PRO A 278 -20.13 13.60 -5.62
CA PRO A 278 -21.17 14.58 -5.32
C PRO A 278 -21.55 14.68 -3.85
N ARG A 279 -21.61 13.55 -3.14
CA ARG A 279 -22.02 13.52 -1.72
C ARG A 279 -20.89 13.92 -0.77
N LEU A 280 -19.64 13.78 -1.21
CA LEU A 280 -18.45 14.20 -0.46
C LEU A 280 -18.27 15.71 -0.60
N LEU A 281 -18.29 16.22 -1.84
CA LEU A 281 -18.20 17.65 -2.16
C LEU A 281 -19.31 18.44 -1.46
N LYS A 282 -20.57 17.97 -1.50
CA LYS A 282 -21.69 18.59 -0.78
C LYS A 282 -21.52 18.62 0.75
N ALA A 283 -20.68 17.74 1.30
CA ALA A 283 -20.42 17.69 2.74
C ALA A 283 -19.21 18.54 3.15
N GLY A 284 -18.55 19.23 2.21
CA GLY A 284 -17.36 20.05 2.46
C GLY A 284 -16.03 19.32 2.30
N VAL A 285 -16.03 18.07 1.81
CA VAL A 285 -14.78 17.35 1.50
C VAL A 285 -14.18 17.93 0.22
N GLN A 286 -12.91 18.32 0.26
CA GLN A 286 -12.16 18.78 -0.90
C GLN A 286 -11.55 17.57 -1.63
N ILE A 287 -11.63 17.56 -2.96
CA ILE A 287 -11.12 16.46 -3.79
C ILE A 287 -10.16 17.03 -4.81
N PHE A 288 -8.94 16.53 -4.79
CA PHE A 288 -7.83 16.90 -5.68
C PHE A 288 -7.53 15.71 -6.58
N GLU A 289 -7.52 15.91 -7.89
CA GLU A 289 -7.06 14.91 -8.85
C GLU A 289 -5.64 15.23 -9.31
N TYR A 290 -4.69 14.35 -9.01
CA TYR A 290 -3.28 14.53 -9.36
C TYR A 290 -3.06 14.45 -10.88
N GLN A 291 -2.35 15.43 -11.44
CA GLN A 291 -2.21 15.61 -12.90
C GLN A 291 -0.88 15.12 -13.52
N PRO A 292 0.29 15.25 -12.85
CA PRO A 292 1.58 15.01 -13.51
C PRO A 292 1.76 13.60 -14.07
N CYS A 293 1.49 12.59 -13.27
CA CYS A 293 1.68 11.18 -13.62
C CYS A 293 0.66 10.30 -12.87
N PHE A 294 0.82 8.97 -12.88
CA PHE A 294 -0.11 8.10 -12.17
C PHE A 294 0.10 8.21 -10.65
N LEU A 295 -0.91 8.70 -9.94
CA LEU A 295 -0.90 8.71 -8.47
C LEU A 295 -1.14 7.30 -7.93
N HIS A 296 -0.14 6.73 -7.28
CA HIS A 296 -0.21 5.42 -6.65
C HIS A 296 -0.19 5.47 -5.11
N LEU A 297 -0.03 6.63 -4.47
CA LEU A 297 0.05 6.76 -3.00
C LEU A 297 -1.07 6.05 -2.20
N LYS A 298 -0.70 5.37 -1.12
CA LYS A 298 -1.62 4.88 -0.06
C LYS A 298 -1.22 5.45 1.28
N MET A 299 -1.58 6.71 1.46
CA MET A 299 -1.12 7.53 2.57
C MET A 299 -2.31 8.23 3.22
N VAL A 300 -2.34 8.23 4.55
CA VAL A 300 -3.36 8.92 5.34
C VAL A 300 -2.68 9.73 6.43
N LEU A 301 -3.13 10.97 6.61
CA LEU A 301 -2.76 11.87 7.69
C LEU A 301 -4.04 12.28 8.43
N VAL A 302 -4.11 11.98 9.72
CA VAL A 302 -5.18 12.45 10.61
C VAL A 302 -4.55 13.13 11.81
N ASP A 303 -4.66 14.45 11.87
CA ASP A 303 -3.96 15.28 12.85
C ASP A 303 -2.45 14.97 12.87
N ASP A 304 -1.97 14.23 13.88
CA ASP A 304 -0.57 13.80 14.07
C ASP A 304 -0.35 12.29 13.81
N TRP A 305 -1.42 11.56 13.46
CA TRP A 305 -1.36 10.14 13.12
C TRP A 305 -1.21 9.96 11.62
N VAL A 306 -0.23 9.14 11.22
CA VAL A 306 -0.01 8.77 9.83
C VAL A 306 -0.20 7.27 9.61
N SER A 307 -0.68 6.92 8.43
CA SER A 307 -0.71 5.54 7.94
C SER A 307 -0.21 5.48 6.51
N ILE A 308 0.84 4.71 6.26
CA ILE A 308 1.51 4.57 4.96
C ILE A 308 1.76 3.09 4.68
N GLY A 309 1.53 2.61 3.47
CA GLY A 309 1.85 1.22 3.12
C GLY A 309 1.21 0.77 1.82
N SER A 310 0.74 -0.46 1.80
CA SER A 310 0.17 -1.07 0.60
C SER A 310 -1.33 -0.93 0.47
N CYS A 311 -2.03 -0.58 1.56
CA CYS A 311 -3.49 -0.65 1.63
C CYS A 311 -4.21 0.47 0.86
N ASN A 312 -4.88 0.12 -0.25
CA ASN A 312 -5.66 1.07 -1.06
C ASN A 312 -6.93 1.60 -0.35
N PHE A 313 -7.35 0.95 0.74
CA PHE A 313 -8.58 1.23 1.49
C PHE A 313 -9.89 1.07 0.69
N ASP A 314 -9.83 0.34 -0.42
CA ASP A 314 -10.99 -0.01 -1.23
C ASP A 314 -11.63 -1.35 -0.80
N HIS A 315 -12.92 -1.51 -1.06
CA HIS A 315 -13.69 -2.71 -0.72
C HIS A 315 -13.23 -4.02 -1.40
N TRP A 316 -12.49 -3.94 -2.52
CA TRP A 316 -12.03 -5.10 -3.28
C TRP A 316 -10.81 -5.73 -2.63
N ASN A 317 -9.82 -4.89 -2.37
CA ASN A 317 -8.51 -5.27 -1.88
C ASN A 317 -8.62 -6.00 -0.52
N LEU A 318 -9.43 -5.44 0.38
CA LEU A 318 -9.63 -5.94 1.74
C LEU A 318 -10.30 -7.32 1.81
N ARG A 319 -10.88 -7.79 0.70
CA ARG A 319 -11.57 -9.09 0.67
C ARG A 319 -10.63 -10.26 0.45
N PHE A 320 -9.62 -10.09 -0.39
CA PHE A 320 -8.80 -11.19 -0.88
C PHE A 320 -7.31 -11.02 -0.59
N ASN A 321 -6.84 -9.80 -0.35
CA ASN A 321 -5.41 -9.56 -0.40
C ASN A 321 -4.77 -9.49 0.98
N LEU A 322 -3.47 -9.78 0.99
CA LEU A 322 -2.60 -9.46 2.10
C LEU A 322 -2.10 -8.03 1.93
N GLU A 323 -2.24 -7.22 2.97
CA GLU A 323 -1.80 -5.83 2.97
C GLU A 323 -1.18 -5.45 4.31
N ALA A 324 -0.30 -4.45 4.31
CA ALA A 324 0.28 -3.94 5.53
C ALA A 324 0.65 -2.47 5.42
N ASN A 325 0.46 -1.75 6.51
CA ASN A 325 0.80 -0.35 6.67
C ASN A 325 1.61 -0.13 7.95
N LEU A 326 2.53 0.83 7.88
CA LEU A 326 3.03 1.54 9.04
C LEU A 326 1.93 2.46 9.55
N GLU A 327 1.57 2.32 10.83
CA GLU A 327 0.92 3.39 11.59
C GLU A 327 1.97 4.07 12.45
N ALA A 328 2.03 5.40 12.45
CA ALA A 328 3.01 6.13 13.27
C ALA A 328 2.42 7.38 13.93
N LEU A 329 2.99 7.71 15.09
CA LEU A 329 2.94 9.02 15.71
C LEU A 329 4.39 9.47 15.80
N ASP A 330 4.77 10.42 14.97
CA ASP A 330 6.13 10.94 14.91
C ASP A 330 6.10 12.32 14.24
N ALA A 331 6.66 13.33 14.89
CA ALA A 331 6.52 14.71 14.43
C ALA A 331 7.24 14.92 13.08
N SER A 332 8.43 14.35 12.91
CA SER A 332 9.22 14.50 11.69
C SER A 332 8.57 13.79 10.50
N LEU A 333 8.11 12.55 10.68
CA LEU A 333 7.37 11.84 9.64
C LEU A 333 6.05 12.54 9.30
N THR A 334 5.32 13.03 10.30
CA THR A 334 4.07 13.77 10.10
C THR A 334 4.30 15.03 9.27
N ALA A 335 5.36 15.79 9.57
CA ALA A 335 5.72 16.97 8.80
C ALA A 335 6.13 16.63 7.36
N ALA A 336 6.89 15.55 7.14
CA ALA A 336 7.27 15.09 5.80
C ALA A 336 6.04 14.67 4.97
N VAL A 337 5.11 13.94 5.59
CA VAL A 337 3.83 13.53 4.97
C VAL A 337 2.98 14.74 4.62
N GLU A 338 2.86 15.70 5.53
CA GLU A 338 2.16 16.96 5.28
C GLU A 338 2.79 17.73 4.11
N ALA A 339 4.12 17.85 4.07
CA ALA A 339 4.83 18.53 2.98
C ALA A 339 4.59 17.86 1.62
N SER A 340 4.60 16.51 1.57
CA SER A 340 4.24 15.75 0.37
C SER A 340 2.82 16.08 -0.08
N PHE A 341 1.82 15.98 0.82
CA PHE A 341 0.44 16.33 0.49
C PHE A 341 0.28 17.77 -0.03
N VAL A 342 0.90 18.75 0.63
CA VAL A 342 0.81 20.16 0.24
C VAL A 342 1.38 20.37 -1.16
N LYS A 343 2.53 19.77 -1.47
CA LYS A 343 3.12 19.79 -2.81
C LYS A 343 2.17 19.17 -3.84
N ASP A 344 1.62 18.00 -3.54
CA ASP A 344 0.77 17.26 -4.48
C ASP A 344 -0.57 17.95 -4.71
N PHE A 345 -1.14 18.61 -3.69
CA PHE A 345 -2.32 19.47 -3.86
C PHE A 345 -2.04 20.62 -4.82
N GLY A 346 -0.85 21.23 -4.77
CA GLY A 346 -0.42 22.29 -5.70
C GLY A 346 -0.28 21.83 -7.15
N LEU A 347 -0.03 20.53 -7.36
CA LEU A 347 0.07 19.90 -8.68
C LEU A 347 -1.24 19.24 -9.14
N SER A 348 -2.31 19.38 -8.36
CA SER A 348 -3.58 18.71 -8.60
C SER A 348 -4.66 19.65 -9.10
N GLN A 349 -5.61 19.09 -9.84
CA GLN A 349 -6.84 19.77 -10.18
C GLN A 349 -7.84 19.64 -9.03
N LEU A 350 -8.26 20.76 -8.44
CA LEU A 350 -9.36 20.79 -7.48
C LEU A 350 -10.69 20.52 -8.20
N VAL A 351 -11.44 19.52 -7.74
CA VAL A 351 -12.74 19.18 -8.31
C VAL A 351 -13.82 20.06 -7.69
N SER A 352 -14.41 20.96 -8.48
CA SER A 352 -15.54 21.76 -8.02
C SER A 352 -16.88 21.00 -8.16
N LEU A 353 -17.82 21.27 -7.23
CA LEU A 353 -19.16 20.71 -7.31
C LEU A 353 -19.94 21.24 -8.53
N GLU A 354 -19.69 22.49 -8.93
CA GLU A 354 -20.34 23.16 -10.06
C GLU A 354 -19.90 22.56 -11.40
N GLU A 355 -18.60 22.46 -11.65
CA GLU A 355 -18.06 21.79 -12.84
C GLU A 355 -18.47 20.32 -12.88
N TRP A 356 -18.49 19.67 -11.71
CA TRP A 356 -18.98 18.31 -11.61
C TRP A 356 -20.41 18.21 -12.12
N GLN A 357 -21.30 19.11 -11.72
CA GLN A 357 -22.68 19.12 -12.20
C GLN A 357 -22.79 19.48 -13.69
N ARG A 358 -21.98 20.40 -14.20
CA ARG A 358 -21.98 20.81 -15.62
C ARG A 358 -21.37 19.82 -16.60
N ARG A 359 -20.77 18.71 -16.12
CA ARG A 359 -20.10 17.72 -16.99
C ARG A 359 -21.01 17.16 -18.11
N PRO A 360 -20.47 16.94 -19.32
CA PRO A 360 -21.23 16.52 -20.50
C PRO A 360 -21.88 15.13 -20.33
N LEU A 361 -22.99 14.91 -21.04
CA LEU A 361 -23.81 13.70 -20.93
C LEU A 361 -23.01 12.40 -21.15
N TRP A 362 -22.08 12.38 -22.11
CA TRP A 362 -21.24 11.21 -22.37
C TRP A 362 -20.38 10.80 -21.15
N ARG A 363 -19.85 11.77 -20.39
CA ARG A 363 -19.10 11.50 -19.15
C ARG A 363 -20.03 10.91 -18.09
N ARG A 364 -21.27 11.42 -17.99
CA ARG A 364 -22.28 10.90 -17.06
C ARG A 364 -22.67 9.46 -17.38
N VAL A 365 -22.83 9.13 -18.66
CA VAL A 365 -23.13 7.75 -19.12
C VAL A 365 -21.98 6.81 -18.80
N LYS A 366 -20.73 7.16 -19.15
CA LYS A 366 -19.54 6.34 -18.80
C LYS A 366 -19.45 6.06 -17.31
N GLN A 367 -19.62 7.09 -16.46
CA GLN A 367 -19.61 6.94 -14.99
C GLN A 367 -20.73 6.02 -14.49
N ARG A 368 -21.93 6.08 -15.08
CA ARG A 368 -23.06 5.22 -14.70
C ARG A 368 -22.81 3.76 -15.10
N ILE A 369 -22.28 3.51 -16.29
CA ILE A 369 -21.96 2.16 -16.78
C ILE A 369 -20.93 1.51 -15.86
N TRP A 370 -19.76 2.15 -15.69
CA TRP A 370 -18.71 1.60 -14.83
C TRP A 370 -19.13 1.49 -13.37
N GLY A 371 -19.91 2.45 -12.88
CA GLY A 371 -20.50 2.38 -11.54
C GLY A 371 -21.53 1.27 -11.36
N TRP A 372 -22.23 0.85 -12.41
CA TRP A 372 -23.15 -0.29 -12.40
C TRP A 372 -22.39 -1.62 -12.49
N VAL A 373 -21.40 -1.72 -13.40
CA VAL A 373 -20.53 -2.90 -13.53
C VAL A 373 -19.88 -3.23 -12.20
N ASP A 374 -19.22 -2.25 -11.56
CA ASP A 374 -18.61 -2.46 -10.25
C ASP A 374 -19.64 -2.97 -9.22
N ARG A 375 -20.84 -2.38 -9.16
CA ARG A 375 -21.89 -2.82 -8.21
C ARG A 375 -22.34 -4.26 -8.48
N VAL A 376 -22.46 -4.65 -9.75
CA VAL A 376 -22.83 -6.02 -10.13
C VAL A 376 -21.73 -6.99 -9.71
N VAL A 377 -20.47 -6.66 -9.99
CA VAL A 377 -19.32 -7.48 -9.59
C VAL A 377 -19.29 -7.63 -8.06
N VAL A 378 -19.53 -6.55 -7.30
CA VAL A 378 -19.65 -6.60 -5.81
C VAL A 378 -20.75 -7.55 -5.39
N ASN A 379 -21.96 -7.37 -5.92
CA ASN A 379 -23.12 -8.15 -5.51
C ASN A 379 -22.99 -9.64 -5.86
N ILE A 380 -22.40 -9.96 -7.01
CA ILE A 380 -22.16 -11.35 -7.41
C ILE A 380 -21.13 -12.00 -6.48
N LEU A 381 -20.06 -11.27 -6.15
CA LEU A 381 -19.04 -11.78 -5.24
C LEU A 381 -19.58 -11.89 -3.81
N ASP A 382 -20.37 -10.92 -3.32
CA ASP A 382 -21.01 -10.96 -2.00
C ASP A 382 -22.05 -12.08 -1.86
N ARG A 383 -22.80 -12.43 -2.92
CA ARG A 383 -23.78 -13.54 -2.89
C ARG A 383 -23.16 -14.94 -2.94
N ARG A 384 -21.92 -15.08 -3.39
CA ARG A 384 -21.22 -16.38 -3.54
C ARG A 384 -20.26 -16.69 -2.38
N GLY A 385 -20.39 -16.04 -1.22
CA GLY A 385 -19.35 -16.04 -0.20
C GLY A 385 -19.80 -16.05 1.24
#